data_AF-A0A1L7WQV5-F1
#
_entry.id   AF-A0A1L7WQV5-F1
#
_cell.length_a   1.000
_cell.length_b   1.000
_cell.length_c   1.000
_cell.angle_alpha   90.00
_cell.angle_beta   90.00
_cell.angle_gamma   90.00
#
_symmetry.space_group_name_H-M   'P 1'
#
loop_
_entity.id
_entity.type
_entity.pdbx_description
1 polymer ?
#
loop_
_entity_poly.entity_id
_entity_poly.type
_entity_poly.pdbx_seq_one_letter_code
_entity_poly.pdbx_strand_id
1 'polypeptide(L)'
;MTKGAMDALAEKDPEFYKYLKENDPEALDFDEDADLVEVDGLSGSDTEEQPKKKKQKKSKKAQVEEDYLSRSRLLGRFECPQTRRNIWADPSSTEATRITAFLVVRRLAVVGDPGLREAVLKTIYQGLVKSSRSTTIHTIQGINLMKNSAAELWGIDQGVGYTTGFTFIRQLAIHLRSSITNNQKESYKTIYNWQYVHSLDFWSCVLSEHCNPIKEAESGKESELRPLIYPLVQVTLGAMRLIPTSTYFPLRFHMMRSLLRLSRATGTYIPLAAPLLEVLNSAEMKKPPKPSTLKSLDFASNYKAQKSYLRTRVYQDGVGEQVAELLSEFFVLWSTSIAFPELALPVIVMLKRWLKDANNKTAGNKNNKINSALFLLIQKLEANSKFIEERRAKVDFAPNNRAGVDGFLKGFEWEKTSLGAFVVGQRKQREEKAKLLEQGRREEERKRKQDREKEKAAPNVSDEEMEDVDDDSEAGFEDEEDDE
;
A
#
# COMPACT_ATOMS: atom_id res chain seq x y z
N MET A 1 4.93 -25.04 -2.69
CA MET A 1 3.88 -25.36 -1.69
C MET A 1 4.29 -26.69 -1.09
N THR A 2 4.24 -26.88 0.22
CA THR A 2 4.59 -28.18 0.81
C THR A 2 3.59 -29.25 0.36
N LYS A 3 4.05 -30.50 0.22
CA LYS A 3 3.22 -31.65 -0.17
C LYS A 3 1.95 -31.78 0.70
N GLY A 4 2.08 -31.49 2.00
CA GLY A 4 0.95 -31.48 2.93
C GLY A 4 -0.08 -30.34 2.73
N ALA A 5 0.30 -29.23 2.08
CA ALA A 5 -0.65 -28.18 1.71
C ALA A 5 -1.51 -28.57 0.50
N MET A 6 -0.99 -29.43 -0.38
CA MET A 6 -1.72 -29.96 -1.54
C MET A 6 -2.71 -31.04 -1.13
N ASP A 7 -2.34 -31.90 -0.18
CA ASP A 7 -3.24 -32.89 0.41
C ASP A 7 -4.40 -32.22 1.17
N ALA A 8 -4.11 -31.13 1.88
CA ALA A 8 -5.13 -30.32 2.55
C ALA A 8 -6.02 -29.52 1.58
N LEU A 9 -5.51 -29.17 0.39
CA LEU A 9 -6.29 -28.50 -0.66
C LEU A 9 -7.26 -29.49 -1.34
N ALA A 10 -6.82 -30.73 -1.56
CA ALA A 10 -7.67 -31.80 -2.08
C ALA A 10 -8.83 -32.16 -1.11
N GLU A 11 -8.61 -32.02 0.20
CA GLU A 11 -9.62 -32.30 1.22
C GLU A 11 -10.59 -31.13 1.46
N LYS A 12 -10.10 -29.88 1.38
CA LYS A 12 -10.90 -28.67 1.66
C LYS A 12 -11.66 -28.13 0.46
N ASP A 13 -11.13 -28.31 -0.76
CA ASP A 13 -11.75 -27.81 -1.99
C ASP A 13 -11.45 -28.74 -3.18
N PRO A 14 -12.22 -29.83 -3.32
CA PRO A 14 -12.00 -30.84 -4.36
C PRO A 14 -12.31 -30.32 -5.77
N GLU A 15 -13.16 -29.30 -5.92
CA GLU A 15 -13.46 -28.69 -7.22
C GLU A 15 -12.28 -27.85 -7.70
N PHE A 16 -11.66 -27.06 -6.83
CA PHE A 16 -10.47 -26.28 -7.16
C PHE A 16 -9.25 -27.16 -7.42
N TYR A 17 -9.06 -28.24 -6.65
CA TYR A 17 -8.01 -29.22 -6.90
C TYR A 17 -8.18 -29.92 -8.25
N LYS A 18 -9.42 -30.28 -8.62
CA LYS A 18 -9.73 -30.88 -9.92
C LYS A 18 -9.51 -29.88 -11.06
N TYR A 19 -9.89 -28.62 -10.87
CA TYR A 19 -9.62 -27.54 -11.81
C TYR A 19 -8.12 -27.33 -12.03
N LEU A 20 -7.30 -27.36 -10.97
CA LEU A 20 -5.84 -27.29 -11.06
C LEU A 20 -5.26 -28.51 -11.81
N LYS A 21 -5.75 -29.72 -11.52
CA LYS A 21 -5.27 -30.94 -12.17
C LYS A 21 -5.59 -31.00 -13.66
N GLU A 22 -6.72 -30.44 -14.08
CA GLU A 22 -7.16 -30.43 -15.49
C GLU A 22 -6.54 -29.29 -16.31
N ASN A 23 -6.25 -28.14 -15.69
CA ASN A 23 -5.77 -26.96 -16.41
C ASN A 23 -4.28 -26.63 -16.20
N ASP A 24 -3.65 -27.14 -15.12
CA ASP A 24 -2.24 -26.87 -14.81
C ASP A 24 -1.61 -27.99 -13.94
N PRO A 25 -1.23 -29.14 -14.55
CA PRO A 25 -0.63 -30.26 -13.82
C PRO A 25 0.79 -29.98 -13.32
N GLU A 26 1.50 -28.98 -13.86
CA GLU A 26 2.84 -28.58 -13.38
C GLU A 26 2.76 -27.81 -12.06
N ALA A 27 1.64 -27.14 -11.77
CA ALA A 27 1.37 -26.55 -10.46
C ALA A 27 1.33 -27.58 -9.32
N LEU A 28 1.20 -28.87 -9.63
CA LEU A 28 1.21 -29.98 -8.67
C LEU A 28 2.62 -30.47 -8.30
N ASP A 29 3.65 -30.18 -9.10
CA ASP A 29 5.04 -30.61 -8.89
C ASP A 29 5.91 -29.41 -8.50
N PHE A 30 5.94 -29.10 -7.19
CA PHE A 30 6.72 -28.00 -6.63
C PHE A 30 8.04 -28.50 -6.01
N ASP A 31 9.19 -28.08 -6.57
CA ASP A 31 10.52 -28.23 -5.95
C ASP A 31 10.83 -27.01 -5.07
N GLU A 32 10.96 -27.21 -3.75
CA GLU A 32 11.14 -26.13 -2.76
C GLU A 32 12.52 -25.45 -2.80
N ASP A 33 13.53 -26.13 -3.34
CA ASP A 33 14.93 -25.65 -3.31
C ASP A 33 15.28 -24.67 -4.44
N ALA A 34 14.52 -24.66 -5.55
CA ALA A 34 14.82 -23.81 -6.71
C ALA A 34 14.35 -22.36 -6.51
N ASP A 35 13.22 -22.17 -5.85
CA ASP A 35 12.61 -20.85 -5.64
C ASP A 35 13.32 -20.03 -4.54
N LEU A 36 14.04 -20.66 -3.63
CA LEU A 36 14.80 -19.97 -2.58
C LEU A 36 16.07 -19.28 -3.12
N VAL A 37 16.64 -19.78 -4.21
CA VAL A 37 17.89 -19.25 -4.80
C VAL A 37 17.66 -17.96 -5.57
N GLU A 38 16.48 -17.75 -6.17
CA GLU A 38 16.13 -16.46 -6.79
C GLU A 38 15.76 -15.39 -5.76
N VAL A 39 15.45 -15.79 -4.52
CA VAL A 39 14.96 -14.93 -3.44
C VAL A 39 16.09 -14.31 -2.62
N ASP A 40 17.25 -14.97 -2.50
CA ASP A 40 18.41 -14.43 -1.78
C ASP A 40 19.01 -13.19 -2.49
N GLY A 41 18.83 -13.09 -3.82
CA GLY A 41 19.21 -11.90 -4.61
C GLY A 41 18.37 -10.64 -4.36
N LEU A 42 17.30 -10.73 -3.56
CA LEU A 42 16.41 -9.62 -3.20
C LEU A 42 16.57 -9.17 -1.74
N SER A 43 17.33 -9.92 -0.94
CA SER A 43 17.60 -9.68 0.49
C SER A 43 19.12 -9.65 0.72
N GLY A 44 19.80 -8.62 0.21
CA GLY A 44 21.24 -8.46 0.43
C GLY A 44 21.55 -8.12 1.89
N SER A 45 21.85 -9.13 2.70
CA SER A 45 22.77 -9.00 3.83
C SER A 45 24.13 -9.54 3.38
N ASP A 46 25.09 -8.65 3.20
CA ASP A 46 26.48 -9.04 2.91
C ASP A 46 27.08 -9.72 4.15
N THR A 47 27.37 -11.02 4.02
CA THR A 47 28.41 -11.68 4.82
C THR A 47 29.27 -12.48 3.86
N GLU A 48 30.53 -12.05 3.72
CA GLU A 48 31.55 -12.73 2.95
C GLU A 48 31.84 -14.13 3.53
N GLU A 49 31.66 -15.19 2.74
CA GLU A 49 32.42 -16.44 2.92
C GLU A 49 32.72 -17.12 1.58
N GLN A 50 33.98 -17.53 1.42
CA GLN A 50 34.56 -18.09 0.19
C GLN A 50 34.07 -19.52 -0.13
N PRO A 51 34.05 -19.95 -1.41
CA PRO A 51 33.37 -21.18 -1.82
C PRO A 51 34.29 -22.43 -1.81
N LYS A 52 33.77 -23.56 -1.31
CA LYS A 52 34.35 -24.90 -1.51
C LYS A 52 33.68 -25.67 -2.67
N LYS A 53 34.55 -26.20 -3.53
CA LYS A 53 34.39 -26.91 -4.81
C LYS A 53 33.36 -28.07 -4.86
N LYS A 54 32.58 -28.12 -5.95
CA LYS A 54 32.22 -29.36 -6.67
C LYS A 54 32.43 -29.19 -8.19
N LYS A 55 33.54 -29.75 -8.70
CA LYS A 55 33.89 -29.85 -10.12
C LYS A 55 33.32 -31.16 -10.66
N GLN A 56 32.28 -31.11 -11.50
CA GLN A 56 31.96 -32.06 -12.60
C GLN A 56 30.55 -31.78 -13.18
N LYS A 57 30.27 -30.54 -13.58
CA LYS A 57 29.12 -30.20 -14.45
C LYS A 57 29.38 -28.92 -15.28
N LYS A 58 30.64 -28.49 -15.37
CA LYS A 58 31.06 -27.18 -15.91
C LYS A 58 31.34 -27.16 -17.41
N SER A 59 31.71 -28.28 -18.05
CA SER A 59 32.11 -28.25 -19.47
C SER A 59 30.94 -28.15 -20.45
N LYS A 60 29.81 -28.83 -20.19
CA LYS A 60 28.62 -28.73 -21.05
C LYS A 60 27.79 -27.47 -20.80
N LYS A 61 27.80 -26.90 -19.59
CA LYS A 61 27.08 -25.66 -19.28
C LYS A 61 27.80 -24.44 -19.87
N ALA A 62 29.14 -24.41 -19.82
CA ALA A 62 29.94 -23.32 -20.40
C ALA A 62 29.80 -23.23 -21.93
N GLN A 63 29.73 -24.36 -22.64
CA GLN A 63 29.57 -24.37 -24.10
C GLN A 63 28.18 -23.90 -24.56
N VAL A 64 27.12 -24.25 -23.81
CA VAL A 64 25.76 -23.76 -24.08
C VAL A 64 25.64 -22.28 -23.70
N GLU A 65 26.29 -21.85 -22.62
CA GLU A 65 26.30 -20.46 -22.14
C GLU A 65 27.10 -19.55 -23.08
N GLU A 66 28.18 -20.05 -23.68
CA GLU A 66 28.99 -19.33 -24.68
C GLU A 66 28.27 -19.24 -26.04
N ASP A 67 27.53 -20.26 -26.46
CA ASP A 67 26.65 -20.19 -27.66
C ASP A 67 25.42 -19.29 -27.44
N TYR A 68 24.86 -19.26 -26.23
CA TYR A 68 23.82 -18.29 -25.85
C TYR A 68 24.35 -16.87 -25.79
N LEU A 69 25.55 -16.63 -25.22
CA LEU A 69 26.19 -15.31 -25.22
C LEU A 69 26.61 -14.86 -26.63
N SER A 70 26.92 -15.80 -27.53
CA SER A 70 27.29 -15.50 -28.92
C SER A 70 26.07 -15.19 -29.78
N ARG A 71 24.94 -15.89 -29.55
CA ARG A 71 23.64 -15.52 -30.14
C ARG A 71 23.06 -14.23 -29.56
N SER A 72 23.27 -13.98 -28.27
CA SER A 72 22.92 -12.72 -27.59
C SER A 72 23.68 -11.52 -28.14
N ARG A 73 24.98 -11.69 -28.46
CA ARG A 73 25.81 -10.64 -29.07
C ARG A 73 25.46 -10.33 -30.52
N LEU A 74 24.89 -11.26 -31.27
CA LEU A 74 24.39 -11.03 -32.64
C LEU A 74 23.00 -10.36 -32.68
N LEU A 75 22.28 -10.32 -31.55
CA LEU A 75 21.05 -9.58 -31.37
C LEU A 75 21.31 -8.37 -30.45
N GLY A 76 21.97 -7.34 -30.99
CA GLY A 76 22.19 -6.02 -30.34
C GLY A 76 20.92 -5.22 -30.02
N ARG A 77 19.83 -5.88 -29.61
CA ARG A 77 18.53 -5.31 -29.23
C ARG A 77 18.00 -5.78 -27.88
N PHE A 78 18.68 -6.69 -27.17
CA PHE A 78 18.20 -7.23 -25.89
C PHE A 78 18.73 -6.53 -24.61
N GLU A 79 19.72 -5.62 -24.70
CA GLU A 79 20.13 -4.76 -23.56
C GLU A 79 19.11 -3.65 -23.23
N CYS A 80 17.97 -3.64 -23.91
CA CYS A 80 16.99 -2.56 -23.90
C CYS A 80 16.14 -2.49 -22.60
N PRO A 81 15.63 -3.60 -22.03
CA PRO A 81 14.71 -3.50 -20.87
C PRO A 81 15.43 -3.16 -19.57
N GLN A 82 16.59 -3.77 -19.31
CA GLN A 82 17.33 -3.62 -18.05
C GLN A 82 17.90 -2.20 -17.89
N THR A 83 18.50 -1.67 -18.96
CA THR A 83 19.07 -0.32 -18.99
C THR A 83 17.98 0.74 -18.93
N ARG A 84 16.85 0.54 -19.63
CA ARG A 84 15.71 1.47 -19.56
C ARG A 84 14.98 1.42 -18.24
N ARG A 85 14.88 0.24 -17.61
CA ARG A 85 14.37 0.12 -16.24
C ARG A 85 15.23 0.93 -15.30
N ASN A 86 16.55 0.87 -15.40
CA ASN A 86 17.42 1.67 -14.54
C ASN A 86 17.13 3.17 -14.70
N ILE A 87 17.00 3.66 -15.94
CA ILE A 87 16.65 5.07 -16.20
C ILE A 87 15.24 5.42 -15.70
N TRP A 88 14.26 4.54 -15.87
CA TRP A 88 12.88 4.76 -15.42
C TRP A 88 12.76 4.76 -13.88
N ALA A 89 13.47 3.84 -13.23
CA ALA A 89 13.43 3.61 -11.78
C ALA A 89 14.40 4.50 -10.98
N ASP A 90 15.34 5.20 -11.62
CA ASP A 90 16.36 6.01 -10.95
C ASP A 90 15.74 7.23 -10.26
N PRO A 91 15.84 7.40 -8.92
CA PRO A 91 15.31 8.55 -8.19
C PRO A 91 15.78 9.93 -8.70
N SER A 92 16.95 10.00 -9.35
CA SER A 92 17.53 11.24 -9.88
C SER A 92 16.96 11.67 -11.25
N SER A 93 16.27 10.77 -11.94
CA SER A 93 15.71 11.05 -13.27
C SER A 93 14.53 12.01 -13.22
N THR A 94 14.47 12.95 -14.17
CA THR A 94 13.35 13.86 -14.34
C THR A 94 12.09 13.09 -14.79
N GLU A 95 10.91 13.63 -14.49
CA GLU A 95 9.64 13.02 -14.88
C GLU A 95 9.55 12.78 -16.40
N ALA A 96 10.00 13.74 -17.20
CA ALA A 96 10.04 13.63 -18.67
C ALA A 96 10.90 12.45 -19.15
N THR A 97 12.06 12.24 -18.52
CA THR A 97 12.95 11.11 -18.82
C THR A 97 12.31 9.78 -18.44
N ARG A 98 11.63 9.70 -17.29
CA ARG A 98 10.89 8.49 -16.88
C ARG A 98 9.77 8.16 -17.86
N ILE A 99 8.98 9.15 -18.26
CA ILE A 99 7.87 8.96 -19.22
C ILE A 99 8.42 8.45 -20.55
N THR A 100 9.50 9.03 -21.05
CA THR A 100 10.12 8.60 -22.31
C THR A 100 10.66 7.18 -22.22
N ALA A 101 11.35 6.84 -21.12
CA ALA A 101 11.84 5.49 -20.88
C ALA A 101 10.69 4.47 -20.81
N PHE A 102 9.61 4.83 -20.10
CA PHE A 102 8.40 4.02 -19.99
C PHE A 102 7.72 3.79 -21.34
N LEU A 103 7.56 4.81 -22.17
CA LEU A 103 6.91 4.69 -23.48
C LEU A 103 7.64 3.68 -24.38
N VAL A 104 8.97 3.61 -24.29
CA VAL A 104 9.71 2.62 -25.06
C VAL A 104 9.56 1.22 -24.48
N VAL A 105 9.54 1.08 -23.15
CA VAL A 105 9.23 -0.22 -22.52
C VAL A 105 7.82 -0.70 -22.89
N ARG A 106 6.83 0.19 -22.87
CA ARG A 106 5.45 -0.10 -23.30
C ARG A 106 5.42 -0.55 -24.75
N ARG A 107 6.15 0.12 -25.65
CA ARG A 107 6.25 -0.29 -27.06
C ARG A 107 6.87 -1.69 -27.21
N LEU A 108 7.88 -2.02 -26.40
CA LEU A 108 8.47 -3.36 -26.38
C LEU A 108 7.48 -4.41 -25.86
N ALA A 109 6.69 -4.11 -24.83
CA ALA A 109 5.66 -5.02 -24.32
C ALA A 109 4.55 -5.27 -25.35
N VAL A 110 4.14 -4.25 -26.11
CA VAL A 110 3.12 -4.38 -27.16
C VAL A 110 3.61 -5.23 -28.33
N VAL A 111 4.84 -5.02 -28.79
CA VAL A 111 5.41 -5.74 -29.96
C VAL A 111 5.95 -7.12 -29.57
N GLY A 112 6.31 -7.32 -28.31
CA GLY A 112 6.92 -8.56 -27.81
C GLY A 112 5.97 -9.75 -27.81
N ASP A 113 6.56 -10.93 -27.92
CA ASP A 113 5.93 -12.22 -27.67
C ASP A 113 5.64 -12.42 -26.16
N PRO A 114 4.82 -13.41 -25.77
CA PRO A 114 4.46 -13.63 -24.36
C PRO A 114 5.68 -13.77 -23.42
N GLY A 115 6.76 -14.42 -23.86
CA GLY A 115 7.97 -14.56 -23.05
C GLY A 115 8.70 -13.24 -22.82
N LEU A 116 8.81 -12.41 -23.86
CA LEU A 116 9.36 -11.06 -23.71
C LEU A 116 8.47 -10.17 -22.84
N ARG A 117 7.13 -10.28 -22.96
CA ARG A 117 6.19 -9.54 -22.09
C ARG A 117 6.42 -9.89 -20.63
N GLU A 118 6.49 -11.18 -20.30
CA GLU A 118 6.75 -11.64 -18.93
C GLU A 118 8.07 -11.07 -18.39
N ALA A 119 9.15 -11.14 -19.18
CA ALA A 119 10.45 -10.59 -18.80
C ALA A 119 10.41 -9.08 -18.56
N VAL A 120 9.67 -8.34 -19.40
CA VAL A 120 9.48 -6.89 -19.24
C VAL A 120 8.70 -6.58 -17.96
N LEU A 121 7.59 -7.29 -17.69
CA LEU A 121 6.79 -7.11 -16.48
C LEU A 121 7.61 -7.40 -15.21
N LYS A 122 8.36 -8.51 -15.19
CA LYS A 122 9.26 -8.86 -14.09
C LYS A 122 10.30 -7.77 -13.85
N THR A 123 10.94 -7.31 -14.91
CA THR A 123 11.99 -6.27 -14.85
C THR A 123 11.45 -4.95 -14.32
N ILE A 124 10.27 -4.53 -14.80
CA ILE A 124 9.62 -3.29 -14.36
C ILE A 124 9.19 -3.35 -12.90
N TYR A 125 8.59 -4.46 -12.48
CA TYR A 125 8.21 -4.64 -11.08
C TYR A 125 9.43 -4.58 -10.15
N GLN A 126 10.51 -5.28 -10.49
CA GLN A 126 11.76 -5.22 -9.72
C GLN A 126 12.35 -3.80 -9.67
N GLY A 127 12.28 -3.05 -10.77
CA GLY A 127 12.71 -1.65 -10.81
C GLY A 127 11.91 -0.78 -9.84
N LEU A 128 10.59 -0.92 -9.85
CA LEU A 128 9.70 -0.21 -8.94
C LEU A 128 10.01 -0.53 -7.48
N VAL A 129 10.12 -1.80 -7.13
CA VAL A 129 10.41 -2.25 -5.76
C VAL A 129 11.77 -1.73 -5.28
N LYS A 130 12.80 -1.75 -6.14
CA LYS A 130 14.12 -1.18 -5.80
C LYS A 130 14.06 0.34 -5.60
N SER A 131 13.38 1.07 -6.48
CA SER A 131 13.23 2.53 -6.38
C SER A 131 12.47 2.97 -5.12
N SER A 132 11.54 2.15 -4.64
CA SER A 132 10.71 2.45 -3.48
C SER A 132 11.42 2.32 -2.13
N ARG A 133 12.66 1.78 -2.09
CA ARG A 133 13.44 1.62 -0.85
C ARG A 133 13.66 2.95 -0.12
N SER A 134 13.97 4.00 -0.87
CA SER A 134 14.16 5.37 -0.34
C SER A 134 12.96 6.26 -0.69
N THR A 135 11.87 6.05 0.04
CA THR A 135 10.67 6.89 -0.08
C THR A 135 10.80 8.09 0.84
N THR A 136 10.82 9.28 0.24
CA THR A 136 10.91 10.57 0.89
C THR A 136 9.86 11.52 0.30
N ILE A 137 9.69 12.68 0.92
CA ILE A 137 8.79 13.74 0.42
C ILE A 137 9.13 14.13 -1.04
N HIS A 138 10.40 14.04 -1.44
CA HIS A 138 10.83 14.39 -2.80
C HIS A 138 10.63 13.26 -3.82
N THR A 139 10.76 12.01 -3.38
CA THR A 139 10.70 10.83 -4.27
C THR A 139 9.30 10.26 -4.43
N ILE A 140 8.38 10.54 -3.51
CA ILE A 140 7.02 9.96 -3.48
C ILE A 140 6.23 10.23 -4.77
N GLN A 141 6.35 11.42 -5.36
CA GLN A 141 5.64 11.77 -6.60
C GLN A 141 6.16 10.97 -7.79
N GLY A 142 7.49 10.85 -7.92
CA GLY A 142 8.11 10.00 -8.94
C GLY A 142 7.71 8.54 -8.79
N ILE A 143 7.63 8.02 -7.56
CA ILE A 143 7.17 6.65 -7.29
C ILE A 143 5.70 6.47 -7.67
N ASN A 144 4.83 7.43 -7.38
CA ASN A 144 3.43 7.37 -7.78
C ASN A 144 3.26 7.40 -9.31
N LEU A 145 4.05 8.23 -10.00
CA LEU A 145 4.09 8.24 -11.47
C LEU A 145 4.50 6.86 -12.00
N MET A 146 5.55 6.26 -11.43
CA MET A 146 6.00 4.92 -11.81
C MET A 146 4.92 3.86 -11.57
N LYS A 147 4.23 3.87 -10.42
CA LYS A 147 3.13 2.93 -10.15
C LYS A 147 2.02 3.05 -11.19
N ASN A 148 1.55 4.27 -11.46
CA ASN A 148 0.46 4.51 -12.39
C ASN A 148 0.85 4.12 -13.81
N SER A 149 2.05 4.50 -14.28
CA SER A 149 2.51 4.12 -15.61
C SER A 149 2.71 2.61 -15.72
N ALA A 150 3.39 1.99 -14.75
CA ALA A 150 3.65 0.55 -14.80
C ALA A 150 2.36 -0.27 -14.73
N ALA A 151 1.33 0.21 -14.01
CA ALA A 151 0.06 -0.49 -13.91
C ALA A 151 -0.59 -0.74 -15.27
N GLU A 152 -0.43 0.17 -16.24
CA GLU A 152 -0.96 0.00 -17.60
C GLU A 152 -0.40 -1.23 -18.33
N LEU A 153 0.83 -1.67 -18.01
CA LEU A 153 1.48 -2.78 -18.72
C LEU A 153 0.79 -4.11 -18.46
N TRP A 154 0.21 -4.30 -17.28
CA TRP A 154 -0.50 -5.53 -16.91
C TRP A 154 -1.84 -5.72 -17.65
N GLY A 155 -2.31 -4.71 -18.37
CA GLY A 155 -3.51 -4.79 -19.21
C GLY A 155 -3.24 -5.10 -20.68
N ILE A 156 -1.97 -5.17 -21.12
CA ILE A 156 -1.63 -5.45 -22.52
C ILE A 156 -1.98 -6.89 -22.89
N ASP A 157 -1.68 -7.81 -21.99
CA ASP A 157 -1.95 -9.24 -22.12
C ASP A 157 -2.46 -9.74 -20.77
N GLN A 158 -3.77 -10.01 -20.69
CA GLN A 158 -4.40 -10.36 -19.41
C GLN A 158 -3.95 -11.74 -18.91
N GLY A 159 -3.60 -12.67 -19.80
CA GLY A 159 -3.11 -13.99 -19.41
C GLY A 159 -1.74 -13.92 -18.75
N VAL A 160 -0.77 -13.28 -19.43
CA VAL A 160 0.58 -13.06 -18.85
C VAL A 160 0.50 -12.14 -17.63
N GLY A 161 -0.38 -11.14 -17.67
CA GLY A 161 -0.64 -10.23 -16.55
C GLY A 161 -1.17 -10.97 -15.32
N TYR A 162 -2.08 -11.93 -15.49
CA TYR A 162 -2.62 -12.74 -14.41
C TYR A 162 -1.54 -13.64 -13.81
N THR A 163 -0.81 -14.39 -14.62
CA THR A 163 0.22 -15.32 -14.14
C THR A 163 1.34 -14.58 -13.40
N THR A 164 1.82 -13.46 -13.93
CA THR A 164 2.83 -12.64 -13.25
C THR A 164 2.28 -11.98 -11.98
N GLY A 165 1.05 -11.45 -12.03
CA GLY A 165 0.41 -10.83 -10.88
C GLY A 165 0.16 -11.80 -9.74
N PHE A 166 -0.35 -12.99 -10.05
CA PHE A 166 -0.52 -14.07 -9.08
C PHE A 166 0.80 -14.44 -8.42
N THR A 167 1.86 -14.66 -9.21
CA THR A 167 3.19 -15.02 -8.69
C THR A 167 3.71 -13.97 -7.70
N PHE A 168 3.66 -12.68 -8.05
CA PHE A 168 4.15 -11.62 -7.17
C PHE A 168 3.28 -11.41 -5.92
N ILE A 169 1.95 -11.46 -6.03
CA ILE A 169 1.04 -11.36 -4.88
C ILE A 169 1.24 -12.56 -3.94
N ARG A 170 1.41 -13.76 -4.51
CA ARG A 170 1.72 -14.98 -3.75
C ARG A 170 3.05 -14.87 -3.02
N GLN A 171 4.09 -14.31 -3.63
CA GLN A 171 5.36 -14.05 -2.96
C GLN A 171 5.19 -13.11 -1.76
N LEU A 172 4.43 -12.02 -1.90
CA LEU A 172 4.12 -11.12 -0.78
C LEU A 172 3.36 -11.85 0.35
N ALA A 173 2.47 -12.77 0.01
CA ALA A 173 1.75 -13.61 0.96
C ALA A 173 2.67 -14.58 1.71
N ILE A 174 3.60 -15.23 0.99
CA ILE A 174 4.58 -16.15 1.58
C ILE A 174 5.50 -15.41 2.54
N HIS A 175 6.00 -14.22 2.16
CA HIS A 175 6.81 -13.39 3.06
C HIS A 175 6.03 -13.05 4.33
N LEU A 176 4.78 -12.61 4.21
CA LEU A 176 3.94 -12.30 5.36
C LEU A 176 3.73 -13.53 6.26
N ARG A 177 3.41 -14.68 5.67
CA ARG A 177 3.22 -15.93 6.41
C ARG A 177 4.49 -16.32 7.15
N SER A 178 5.65 -16.23 6.49
CA SER A 178 6.95 -16.51 7.10
C SER A 178 7.21 -15.61 8.31
N SER A 179 6.90 -14.32 8.19
CA SER A 179 7.02 -13.36 9.30
C SER A 179 6.05 -13.62 10.46
N ILE A 180 4.88 -14.21 10.19
CA ILE A 180 3.93 -14.63 11.22
C ILE A 180 4.39 -15.92 11.90
N THR A 181 4.93 -16.89 11.15
CA THR A 181 5.36 -18.17 11.71
C THR A 181 6.70 -18.09 12.44
N ASN A 182 7.60 -17.22 11.98
CA ASN A 182 8.93 -17.06 12.54
C ASN A 182 8.97 -15.79 13.40
N ASN A 183 8.63 -15.91 14.68
CA ASN A 183 8.51 -14.81 15.67
C ASN A 183 9.84 -14.12 16.04
N GLN A 184 10.88 -14.22 15.21
CA GLN A 184 12.12 -13.47 15.43
C GLN A 184 11.90 -11.97 15.24
N LYS A 185 12.56 -11.15 16.06
CA LYS A 185 12.50 -9.67 16.02
C LYS A 185 12.93 -9.08 14.66
N GLU A 186 13.62 -9.84 13.82
CA GLU A 186 14.05 -9.40 12.49
C GLU A 186 13.01 -9.69 11.40
N SER A 187 12.19 -10.73 11.59
CA SER A 187 11.26 -11.24 10.57
C SER A 187 10.18 -10.25 10.18
N TYR A 188 9.77 -9.33 11.06
CA TYR A 188 8.75 -8.32 10.71
C TYR A 188 9.32 -7.16 9.90
N LYS A 189 10.64 -6.89 9.96
CA LYS A 189 11.29 -5.79 9.20
C LYS A 189 11.22 -6.03 7.69
N THR A 190 11.11 -7.30 7.26
CA THR A 190 10.92 -7.68 5.86
C THR A 190 9.54 -7.29 5.31
N ILE A 191 8.55 -7.11 6.19
CA ILE A 191 7.19 -6.65 5.86
C ILE A 191 7.04 -5.14 6.13
N TYR A 192 7.61 -4.65 7.22
CA TYR A 192 7.43 -3.27 7.68
C TYR A 192 8.51 -2.35 7.12
N ASN A 193 8.51 -2.24 5.80
CA ASN A 193 9.38 -1.36 5.03
C ASN A 193 8.61 -0.76 3.83
N TRP A 194 9.19 0.26 3.22
CA TRP A 194 8.58 0.92 2.06
C TRP A 194 8.42 -0.02 0.87
N GLN A 195 9.35 -0.93 0.62
CA GLN A 195 9.29 -1.81 -0.55
C GLN A 195 8.02 -2.67 -0.52
N TYR A 196 7.71 -3.25 0.64
CA TYR A 196 6.51 -4.07 0.82
C TYR A 196 5.23 -3.24 0.74
N VAL A 197 5.19 -2.06 1.39
CA VAL A 197 4.05 -1.13 1.34
C VAL A 197 3.77 -0.67 -0.09
N HIS A 198 4.81 -0.25 -0.82
CA HIS A 198 4.70 0.17 -2.22
C HIS A 198 4.35 -0.98 -3.16
N SER A 199 4.75 -2.22 -2.85
CA SER A 199 4.36 -3.41 -3.62
C SER A 199 2.86 -3.66 -3.51
N LEU A 200 2.30 -3.65 -2.29
CA LEU A 200 0.86 -3.79 -2.08
C LEU A 200 0.08 -2.64 -2.72
N ASP A 201 0.58 -1.40 -2.59
CA ASP A 201 -0.05 -0.24 -3.21
C ASP A 201 0.00 -0.31 -4.75
N PHE A 202 1.09 -0.81 -5.32
CA PHE A 202 1.20 -1.03 -6.77
C PHE A 202 0.17 -2.02 -7.27
N TRP A 203 0.02 -3.18 -6.63
CA TRP A 203 -1.00 -4.15 -7.01
C TRP A 203 -2.42 -3.59 -6.85
N SER A 204 -2.64 -2.71 -5.87
CA SER A 204 -3.92 -2.00 -5.77
C SER A 204 -4.16 -1.07 -6.98
N CYS A 205 -3.12 -0.41 -7.53
CA CYS A 205 -3.23 0.38 -8.77
C CYS A 205 -3.55 -0.51 -9.97
N VAL A 206 -2.82 -1.62 -10.14
CA VAL A 206 -3.02 -2.56 -11.26
C VAL A 206 -4.47 -3.06 -11.29
N LEU A 207 -4.97 -3.56 -10.17
CA LEU A 207 -6.35 -4.08 -10.11
C LEU A 207 -7.39 -2.96 -10.21
N SER A 208 -7.12 -1.77 -9.69
CA SER A 208 -8.04 -0.63 -9.86
C SER A 208 -8.15 -0.17 -11.31
N GLU A 209 -7.06 -0.24 -12.07
CA GLU A 209 -7.03 0.19 -13.46
C GLU A 209 -7.75 -0.80 -14.39
N HIS A 210 -7.60 -2.09 -14.13
CA HIS A 210 -8.07 -3.16 -15.03
C HIS A 210 -9.37 -3.85 -14.60
N CYS A 211 -9.75 -3.79 -13.33
CA CYS A 211 -10.97 -4.43 -12.81
C CYS A 211 -12.10 -3.42 -12.58
N ASN A 212 -12.17 -2.37 -13.41
CA ASN A 212 -13.22 -1.35 -13.30
C ASN A 212 -14.52 -1.85 -13.97
N PRO A 213 -15.66 -1.88 -13.27
CA PRO A 213 -16.95 -2.33 -13.82
C PRO A 213 -17.37 -1.62 -15.11
N ILE A 214 -16.96 -0.35 -15.30
CA ILE A 214 -17.26 0.40 -16.53
C ILE A 214 -16.49 -0.18 -17.72
N LYS A 215 -15.20 -0.47 -17.54
CA LYS A 215 -14.34 -1.05 -18.58
C LYS A 215 -14.72 -2.50 -18.89
N GLU A 216 -15.12 -3.26 -17.87
CA GLU A 216 -15.63 -4.63 -18.02
C GLU A 216 -16.97 -4.65 -18.78
N ALA A 217 -17.81 -3.62 -18.59
CA ALA A 217 -19.04 -3.47 -19.35
C ALA A 217 -18.79 -3.10 -20.83
N GLU A 218 -17.75 -2.33 -21.12
CA GLU A 218 -17.34 -1.98 -22.49
C GLU A 218 -16.72 -3.18 -23.24
N SER A 219 -15.92 -4.00 -22.55
CA SER A 219 -15.30 -5.21 -23.13
C SER A 219 -16.26 -6.40 -23.22
N GLY A 220 -17.40 -6.36 -22.52
CA GLY A 220 -18.37 -7.44 -22.44
C GLY A 220 -17.85 -8.69 -21.72
N LYS A 221 -16.70 -8.60 -21.05
CA LYS A 221 -16.06 -9.71 -20.31
C LYS A 221 -15.45 -9.18 -19.01
N GLU A 222 -15.62 -9.95 -17.93
CA GLU A 222 -14.90 -9.69 -16.68
C GLU A 222 -13.39 -9.77 -16.90
N SER A 223 -12.65 -8.93 -16.18
CA SER A 223 -11.19 -8.93 -16.25
C SER A 223 -10.64 -10.23 -15.69
N GLU A 224 -9.70 -10.88 -16.39
CA GLU A 224 -9.04 -12.09 -15.90
C GLU A 224 -8.25 -11.82 -14.60
N LEU A 225 -7.94 -10.55 -14.30
CA LEU A 225 -7.25 -10.12 -13.09
C LEU A 225 -8.17 -10.03 -11.86
N ARG A 226 -9.50 -10.09 -12.03
CA ARG A 226 -10.48 -9.94 -10.95
C ARG A 226 -10.28 -10.93 -9.79
N PRO A 227 -9.95 -12.21 -9.99
CA PRO A 227 -9.68 -13.15 -8.90
C PRO A 227 -8.51 -12.73 -7.99
N LEU A 228 -7.57 -11.90 -8.47
CA LEU A 228 -6.43 -11.41 -7.68
C LEU A 228 -6.83 -10.39 -6.60
N ILE A 229 -8.04 -9.83 -6.67
CA ILE A 229 -8.57 -8.89 -5.67
C ILE A 229 -8.59 -9.54 -4.29
N TYR A 230 -9.14 -10.74 -4.17
CA TYR A 230 -9.28 -11.41 -2.87
C TYR A 230 -7.91 -11.71 -2.21
N PRO A 231 -6.95 -12.37 -2.89
CA PRO A 231 -5.60 -12.55 -2.36
C PRO A 231 -4.93 -11.24 -1.93
N LEU A 232 -4.99 -10.18 -2.76
CA LEU A 232 -4.38 -8.90 -2.41
C LEU A 232 -5.00 -8.28 -1.15
N VAL A 233 -6.33 -8.31 -1.03
CA VAL A 233 -7.05 -7.80 0.13
C VAL A 233 -6.65 -8.57 1.39
N GLN A 234 -6.59 -9.91 1.33
CA GLN A 234 -6.20 -10.74 2.46
C GLN A 234 -4.76 -10.47 2.91
N VAL A 235 -3.80 -10.39 1.97
CA VAL A 235 -2.40 -10.09 2.29
C VAL A 235 -2.27 -8.70 2.90
N THR A 236 -2.96 -7.70 2.35
CA THR A 236 -2.90 -6.33 2.86
C THR A 236 -3.51 -6.22 4.27
N LEU A 237 -4.68 -6.84 4.50
CA LEU A 237 -5.31 -6.87 5.83
C LEU A 237 -4.45 -7.62 6.86
N GLY A 238 -3.80 -8.71 6.44
CA GLY A 238 -2.85 -9.44 7.27
C GLY A 238 -1.63 -8.60 7.64
N ALA A 239 -1.02 -7.92 6.67
CA ALA A 239 0.14 -7.06 6.89
C ALA A 239 -0.18 -5.89 7.85
N MET A 240 -1.35 -5.28 7.72
CA MET A 240 -1.82 -4.22 8.62
C MET A 240 -1.93 -4.69 10.08
N ARG A 241 -2.26 -5.96 10.31
CA ARG A 241 -2.51 -6.55 11.63
C ARG A 241 -1.31 -7.25 12.26
N LEU A 242 -0.18 -7.36 11.54
CA LEU A 242 1.02 -8.05 12.02
C LEU A 242 1.53 -7.52 13.37
N ILE A 243 1.70 -6.20 13.52
CA ILE A 243 2.08 -5.56 14.79
C ILE A 243 1.08 -4.44 15.13
N PRO A 244 0.25 -4.58 16.17
CA PRO A 244 -0.72 -3.58 16.59
C PRO A 244 -0.15 -2.47 17.48
N THR A 245 0.99 -1.91 17.07
CA THR A 245 1.64 -0.80 17.78
C THR A 245 1.31 0.54 17.13
N SER A 246 1.16 1.58 17.96
CA SER A 246 0.91 2.96 17.51
C SER A 246 1.99 3.48 16.56
N THR A 247 3.26 3.13 16.79
CA THR A 247 4.38 3.41 15.89
C THR A 247 4.08 3.16 14.41
N TYR A 248 3.30 2.11 14.09
CA TYR A 248 2.99 1.71 12.71
C TYR A 248 1.59 2.12 12.22
N PHE A 249 0.90 3.02 12.93
CA PHE A 249 -0.34 3.60 12.40
C PHE A 249 -0.18 4.28 11.03
N PRO A 250 0.91 5.02 10.73
CA PRO A 250 1.10 5.58 9.39
C PRO A 250 1.12 4.50 8.29
N LEU A 251 1.84 3.40 8.49
CA LEU A 251 1.84 2.23 7.59
C LEU A 251 0.44 1.65 7.39
N ARG A 252 -0.34 1.50 8.46
CA ARG A 252 -1.74 1.05 8.37
C ARG A 252 -2.58 1.98 7.51
N PHE A 253 -2.43 3.30 7.67
CA PHE A 253 -3.16 4.27 6.87
C PHE A 253 -2.77 4.24 5.38
N HIS A 254 -1.51 3.99 5.04
CA HIS A 254 -1.11 3.76 3.66
C HIS A 254 -1.82 2.55 3.05
N MET A 255 -1.79 1.41 3.74
CA MET A 255 -2.44 0.18 3.29
C MET A 255 -3.97 0.36 3.19
N MET A 256 -4.59 1.06 4.14
CA MET A 256 -6.02 1.40 4.07
C MET A 256 -6.36 2.25 2.83
N ARG A 257 -5.51 3.21 2.47
CA ARG A 257 -5.71 4.03 1.26
C ARG A 257 -5.64 3.20 -0.02
N SER A 258 -4.71 2.24 -0.08
CA SER A 258 -4.60 1.28 -1.18
C SER A 258 -5.86 0.43 -1.30
N LEU A 259 -6.38 -0.08 -0.17
CA LEU A 259 -7.64 -0.84 -0.14
C LEU A 259 -8.87 0.02 -0.49
N LEU A 260 -8.92 1.28 -0.04
CA LEU A 260 -9.99 2.21 -0.42
C LEU A 260 -9.98 2.51 -1.93
N ARG A 261 -8.80 2.68 -2.53
CA ARG A 261 -8.66 2.85 -3.99
C ARG A 261 -9.24 1.65 -4.72
N LEU A 262 -8.87 0.45 -4.28
CA LEU A 262 -9.36 -0.80 -4.84
C LEU A 262 -10.89 -0.89 -4.72
N SER A 263 -11.43 -0.70 -3.52
CA SER A 263 -12.88 -0.75 -3.27
C SER A 263 -13.65 0.27 -4.12
N ARG A 264 -13.12 1.49 -4.26
CA ARG A 264 -13.71 2.54 -5.10
C ARG A 264 -13.72 2.16 -6.58
N ALA A 265 -12.65 1.56 -7.08
CA ALA A 265 -12.50 1.26 -8.51
C ALA A 265 -13.26 0.00 -8.93
N THR A 266 -13.25 -1.04 -8.10
CA THR A 266 -13.85 -2.35 -8.44
C THR A 266 -15.30 -2.50 -7.96
N GLY A 267 -15.76 -1.62 -7.08
CA GLY A 267 -17.05 -1.75 -6.39
C GLY A 267 -17.09 -2.90 -5.39
N THR A 268 -15.95 -3.52 -5.06
CA THR A 268 -15.87 -4.61 -4.09
C THR A 268 -15.95 -4.05 -2.67
N TYR A 269 -16.81 -4.65 -1.84
CA TYR A 269 -16.89 -4.31 -0.42
C TYR A 269 -15.69 -4.84 0.36
N ILE A 270 -14.96 -3.95 1.03
CA ILE A 270 -13.83 -4.28 1.90
C ILE A 270 -14.10 -3.69 3.30
N PRO A 271 -14.17 -4.50 4.37
CA PRO A 271 -14.55 -4.03 5.70
C PRO A 271 -13.40 -3.27 6.40
N LEU A 272 -13.23 -1.98 6.08
CA LEU A 272 -12.13 -1.15 6.61
C LEU A 272 -12.46 -0.42 7.93
N ALA A 273 -13.74 -0.35 8.31
CA ALA A 273 -14.15 0.36 9.51
C ALA A 273 -13.62 -0.28 10.81
N ALA A 274 -13.57 -1.62 10.91
CA ALA A 274 -13.10 -2.29 12.11
C ALA A 274 -11.61 -2.00 12.42
N PRO A 275 -10.66 -2.16 11.46
CA PRO A 275 -9.27 -1.74 11.66
C PRO A 275 -9.10 -0.26 12.06
N LEU A 276 -9.95 0.65 11.58
CA LEU A 276 -9.91 2.06 11.96
C LEU A 276 -10.39 2.29 13.41
N LEU A 277 -11.41 1.55 13.85
CA LEU A 277 -11.88 1.58 15.23
C LEU A 277 -10.87 0.96 16.21
N GLU A 278 -10.08 -0.03 15.78
CA GLU A 278 -8.97 -0.58 16.57
C GLU A 278 -7.92 0.52 16.87
N VAL A 279 -7.61 1.41 15.92
CA VAL A 279 -6.68 2.53 16.12
C VAL A 279 -7.18 3.48 17.21
N LEU A 280 -8.48 3.83 17.21
CA LEU A 280 -9.09 4.66 18.25
C LEU A 280 -9.09 3.99 19.63
N ASN A 281 -9.18 2.66 19.66
CA ASN A 281 -9.20 1.90 20.91
C ASN A 281 -7.81 1.63 21.51
N SER A 282 -6.74 2.06 20.84
CA SER A 282 -5.37 1.95 21.34
C SER A 282 -5.14 2.76 22.62
N ALA A 283 -4.18 2.32 23.45
CA ALA A 283 -3.83 3.01 24.69
C ALA A 283 -3.44 4.48 24.45
N GLU A 284 -2.81 4.75 23.31
CA GLU A 284 -2.37 6.08 22.88
C GLU A 284 -3.53 7.03 22.60
N MET A 285 -4.65 6.52 22.10
CA MET A 285 -5.84 7.32 21.77
C MET A 285 -6.86 7.36 22.92
N LYS A 286 -6.71 6.52 23.94
CA LYS A 286 -7.56 6.55 25.15
C LYS A 286 -7.03 7.49 26.23
N LYS A 287 -5.71 7.64 26.33
CA LYS A 287 -5.05 8.49 27.33
C LYS A 287 -4.99 9.96 26.89
N PRO A 288 -4.95 10.92 27.83
CA PRO A 288 -4.82 12.32 27.51
C PRO A 288 -3.47 12.64 26.84
N PRO A 289 -3.43 13.55 25.85
CA PRO A 289 -2.21 13.92 25.16
C PRO A 289 -1.27 14.72 26.06
N LYS A 290 0.03 14.47 25.91
CA LYS A 290 1.09 15.35 26.42
C LYS A 290 1.28 16.55 25.49
N PRO A 291 1.47 17.78 26.01
CA PRO A 291 1.84 18.92 25.19
C PRO A 291 3.19 18.67 24.53
N SER A 292 3.35 19.18 23.31
CA SER A 292 4.60 19.02 22.54
C SER A 292 4.75 20.19 21.57
N THR A 293 6.00 20.61 21.36
CA THR A 293 6.42 21.60 20.37
C THR A 293 6.94 20.97 19.08
N LEU A 294 6.83 19.64 18.94
CA LEU A 294 7.27 18.92 17.74
C LEU A 294 6.51 19.38 16.50
N LYS A 295 7.21 19.40 15.35
CA LYS A 295 6.59 19.64 14.05
C LYS A 295 5.54 18.56 13.75
N SER A 296 4.50 18.87 12.99
CA SER A 296 3.51 17.88 12.60
C SER A 296 4.15 16.70 11.84
N LEU A 297 3.83 15.47 12.25
CA LEU A 297 4.26 14.26 11.54
C LEU A 297 3.61 14.22 10.15
N ASP A 298 4.42 14.04 9.11
CA ASP A 298 3.91 13.76 7.77
C ASP A 298 3.56 12.27 7.63
N PHE A 299 2.26 11.96 7.60
CA PHE A 299 1.74 10.61 7.41
C PHE A 299 1.84 10.13 5.95
N ALA A 300 2.19 10.98 4.99
CA ALA A 300 2.34 10.60 3.59
C ALA A 300 3.77 10.12 3.27
N SER A 301 4.78 10.66 3.96
CA SER A 301 6.19 10.34 3.72
C SER A 301 6.83 9.47 4.79
N ASN A 302 6.08 9.05 5.81
CA ASN A 302 6.58 8.21 6.89
C ASN A 302 5.66 7.00 7.10
N TYR A 303 6.24 5.80 7.06
CA TYR A 303 5.51 4.58 7.39
C TYR A 303 5.55 4.25 8.91
N LYS A 304 6.50 4.84 9.65
CA LYS A 304 6.64 4.69 11.10
C LYS A 304 6.72 6.06 11.79
N ALA A 305 6.14 6.18 12.98
CA ALA A 305 6.32 7.34 13.85
C ALA A 305 7.52 7.11 14.80
N GLN A 306 8.28 8.16 15.10
CA GLN A 306 9.36 8.05 16.10
C GLN A 306 8.75 7.96 17.51
N LYS A 307 9.46 7.31 18.46
CA LYS A 307 9.00 7.15 19.85
C LYS A 307 8.68 8.50 20.52
N SER A 308 9.40 9.56 20.16
CA SER A 308 9.19 10.93 20.65
C SER A 308 7.81 11.52 20.33
N TYR A 309 7.17 11.07 19.24
CA TYR A 309 5.83 11.52 18.86
C TYR A 309 4.73 10.83 19.65
N LEU A 310 4.98 9.62 20.18
CA LEU A 310 3.96 8.84 20.88
C LEU A 310 3.45 9.62 22.11
N ARG A 311 2.15 9.48 22.40
CA ARG A 311 1.41 10.22 23.45
C ARG A 311 1.36 11.74 23.31
N THR A 312 1.94 12.33 22.27
CA THR A 312 1.89 13.79 22.10
C THR A 312 0.57 14.25 21.50
N ARG A 313 0.18 15.51 21.79
CA ARG A 313 -0.98 16.16 21.17
C ARG A 313 -0.89 16.19 19.65
N VAL A 314 0.29 16.50 19.13
CA VAL A 314 0.56 16.59 17.68
C VAL A 314 0.27 15.25 16.99
N TYR A 315 0.74 14.16 17.60
CA TYR A 315 0.53 12.82 17.06
C TYR A 315 -0.92 12.37 17.15
N GLN A 316 -1.57 12.53 18.31
CA GLN A 316 -2.99 12.20 18.47
C GLN A 316 -3.88 12.99 17.50
N ASP A 317 -3.65 14.30 17.36
CA ASP A 317 -4.37 15.15 16.41
C ASP A 317 -4.26 14.61 14.98
N GLY A 318 -3.04 14.25 14.56
CA GLY A 318 -2.78 13.68 13.25
C GLY A 318 -3.47 12.33 13.05
N VAL A 319 -3.32 11.40 13.99
CA VAL A 319 -3.98 10.08 13.94
C VAL A 319 -5.50 10.21 13.90
N GLY A 320 -6.07 11.08 14.74
CA GLY A 320 -7.51 11.33 14.77
C GLY A 320 -8.04 11.93 13.47
N GLU A 321 -7.31 12.86 12.87
CA GLU A 321 -7.64 13.44 11.56
C GLU A 321 -7.62 12.36 10.46
N GLN A 322 -6.59 11.51 10.44
CA GLN A 322 -6.47 10.39 9.50
C GLN A 322 -7.61 9.37 9.66
N VAL A 323 -7.99 9.03 10.89
CA VAL A 323 -9.11 8.10 11.14
C VAL A 323 -10.44 8.68 10.68
N ALA A 324 -10.72 9.94 11.04
CA ALA A 324 -11.95 10.61 10.62
C ALA A 324 -12.04 10.72 9.09
N GLU A 325 -10.94 11.05 8.43
CA GLU A 325 -10.80 11.04 6.97
C GLU A 325 -11.10 9.65 6.38
N LEU A 326 -10.39 8.62 6.81
CA LEU A 326 -10.47 7.30 6.20
C LEU A 326 -11.84 6.66 6.42
N LEU A 327 -12.49 6.91 7.56
CA LEU A 327 -13.87 6.51 7.79
C LEU A 327 -14.83 7.26 6.86
N SER A 328 -14.63 8.56 6.67
CA SER A 328 -15.46 9.37 5.75
C SER A 328 -15.33 8.86 4.30
N GLU A 329 -14.09 8.62 3.85
CA GLU A 329 -13.78 8.06 2.53
C GLU A 329 -14.29 6.63 2.35
N PHE A 330 -14.36 5.83 3.42
CA PHE A 330 -14.95 4.50 3.37
C PHE A 330 -16.48 4.57 3.19
N PHE A 331 -17.18 5.35 4.02
CA PHE A 331 -18.64 5.40 4.00
C PHE A 331 -19.19 6.09 2.76
N VAL A 332 -18.46 7.04 2.17
CA VAL A 332 -18.94 7.73 0.96
C VAL A 332 -19.13 6.79 -0.21
N LEU A 333 -18.32 5.72 -0.31
CA LEU A 333 -18.43 4.70 -1.36
C LEU A 333 -19.79 4.00 -1.35
N TRP A 334 -20.40 3.90 -0.17
CA TRP A 334 -21.68 3.21 0.05
C TRP A 334 -22.82 4.20 0.32
N SER A 335 -22.59 5.51 0.15
CA SER A 335 -23.54 6.57 0.54
C SER A 335 -24.90 6.49 -0.15
N THR A 336 -24.95 5.91 -1.35
CA THR A 336 -26.18 5.70 -2.14
C THR A 336 -26.75 4.29 -2.02
N SER A 337 -26.10 3.41 -1.26
CA SER A 337 -26.54 2.02 -1.09
C SER A 337 -27.80 1.95 -0.23
N ILE A 338 -28.73 1.07 -0.59
CA ILE A 338 -29.95 0.81 0.20
C ILE A 338 -29.65 0.27 1.60
N ALA A 339 -28.52 -0.43 1.77
CA ALA A 339 -28.07 -1.03 3.02
C ALA A 339 -27.16 -0.12 3.86
N PHE A 340 -27.04 1.17 3.47
CA PHE A 340 -26.20 2.12 4.19
C PHE A 340 -26.57 2.28 5.68
N PRO A 341 -27.87 2.37 6.08
CA PRO A 341 -28.23 2.50 7.49
C PRO A 341 -27.71 1.33 8.34
N GLU A 342 -27.86 0.10 7.84
CA GLU A 342 -27.39 -1.11 8.51
C GLU A 342 -25.85 -1.19 8.54
N LEU A 343 -25.18 -0.74 7.48
CA LEU A 343 -23.72 -0.69 7.42
C LEU A 343 -23.13 0.35 8.40
N ALA A 344 -23.75 1.53 8.50
CA ALA A 344 -23.26 2.63 9.32
C ALA A 344 -23.55 2.46 10.81
N LEU A 345 -24.65 1.79 11.17
CA LEU A 345 -25.14 1.70 12.55
C LEU A 345 -24.09 1.13 13.54
N PRO A 346 -23.43 -0.01 13.29
CA PRO A 346 -22.44 -0.55 14.24
C PRO A 346 -21.29 0.44 14.50
N VAL A 347 -20.83 1.13 13.47
CA VAL A 347 -19.73 2.08 13.56
C VAL A 347 -20.16 3.35 14.29
N ILE A 348 -21.37 3.86 14.03
CA ILE A 348 -21.95 5.00 14.76
C ILE A 348 -22.01 4.68 16.26
N VAL A 349 -22.50 3.50 16.64
CA VAL A 349 -22.58 3.06 18.04
C VAL A 349 -21.20 2.99 18.68
N MET A 350 -20.22 2.41 18.00
CA MET A 350 -18.84 2.31 18.50
C MET A 350 -18.16 3.67 18.64
N LEU A 351 -18.35 4.59 17.69
CA LEU A 351 -17.82 5.95 17.76
C LEU A 351 -18.49 6.76 18.89
N LYS A 352 -19.81 6.64 19.08
CA LYS A 352 -20.52 7.27 20.20
C LYS A 352 -20.02 6.76 21.55
N ARG A 353 -19.80 5.45 21.67
CA ARG A 353 -19.21 4.85 22.88
C ARG A 353 -17.81 5.42 23.13
N TRP A 354 -16.97 5.46 22.09
CA TRP A 354 -15.63 6.03 22.20
C TRP A 354 -15.66 7.50 22.63
N LEU A 355 -16.56 8.33 22.08
CA LEU A 355 -16.71 9.73 22.48
C LEU A 355 -17.13 9.89 23.95
N LYS A 356 -17.99 9.00 24.45
CA LYS A 356 -18.38 8.98 25.87
C LYS A 356 -17.18 8.69 26.76
N ASP A 357 -16.37 7.71 26.39
CA ASP A 357 -15.17 7.32 27.13
C ASP A 357 -14.07 8.39 27.04
N ALA A 358 -13.87 8.98 25.86
CA ALA A 358 -12.89 10.04 25.60
C ALA A 358 -13.21 11.35 26.34
N ASN A 359 -14.49 11.64 26.59
CA ASN A 359 -14.96 12.79 27.37
C ASN A 359 -15.08 12.51 28.87
N ASN A 360 -14.71 11.30 29.34
CA ASN A 360 -14.76 10.99 30.75
C ASN A 360 -13.80 11.91 31.56
N LYS A 361 -14.31 12.45 32.67
CA LYS A 361 -13.62 13.45 33.51
C LYS A 361 -12.32 12.92 34.13
N THR A 362 -12.26 11.64 34.46
CA THR A 362 -11.12 11.04 35.19
C THR A 362 -10.00 10.56 34.27
N ALA A 363 -10.30 9.74 33.26
CA ALA A 363 -9.29 9.04 32.45
C ALA A 363 -9.40 9.25 30.93
N GLY A 364 -10.30 10.12 30.47
CA GLY A 364 -10.55 10.32 29.03
C GLY A 364 -9.40 11.02 28.30
N ASN A 365 -9.36 10.83 26.98
CA ASN A 365 -8.41 11.45 26.07
C ASN A 365 -8.51 13.00 26.06
N LYS A 366 -9.69 13.58 26.30
CA LYS A 366 -9.91 15.04 26.41
C LYS A 366 -9.38 15.87 25.21
N ASN A 367 -9.22 15.27 24.05
CA ASN A 367 -8.86 15.99 22.83
C ASN A 367 -10.10 16.50 22.10
N ASN A 368 -10.50 17.74 22.42
CA ASN A 368 -11.68 18.38 21.81
C ASN A 368 -11.64 18.42 20.28
N LYS A 369 -10.46 18.48 19.66
CA LYS A 369 -10.33 18.53 18.19
C LYS A 369 -10.78 17.21 17.56
N ILE A 370 -10.25 16.09 18.06
CA ILE A 370 -10.62 14.74 17.61
C ILE A 370 -12.08 14.46 17.93
N ASN A 371 -12.51 14.79 19.16
CA ASN A 371 -13.87 14.55 19.60
C ASN A 371 -14.89 15.31 18.72
N SER A 372 -14.59 16.56 18.37
CA SER A 372 -15.44 17.35 17.48
C SER A 372 -15.46 16.79 16.05
N ALA A 373 -14.31 16.35 15.52
CA ALA A 373 -14.23 15.75 14.19
C ALA A 373 -15.03 14.44 14.09
N LEU A 374 -14.90 13.55 15.08
CA LEU A 374 -15.65 12.29 15.12
C LEU A 374 -17.15 12.52 15.38
N PHE A 375 -17.50 13.50 16.22
CA PHE A 375 -18.89 13.88 16.44
C PHE A 375 -19.54 14.41 15.15
N LEU A 376 -18.84 15.29 14.42
CA LEU A 376 -19.30 15.78 13.12
C LEU A 376 -19.48 14.63 12.12
N LEU A 377 -18.54 13.69 12.06
CA LEU A 377 -18.66 12.49 11.22
C LEU A 377 -19.92 11.69 11.59
N ILE A 378 -20.16 11.41 12.87
CA ILE A 378 -21.37 10.71 13.32
C ILE A 378 -22.63 11.44 12.83
N GLN A 379 -22.73 12.75 13.00
CA GLN A 379 -23.88 13.52 12.54
C GLN A 379 -24.11 13.37 11.03
N LYS A 380 -23.05 13.34 10.23
CA LYS A 380 -23.14 13.18 8.77
C LYS A 380 -23.53 11.76 8.37
N LEU A 381 -23.03 10.75 9.08
CA LEU A 381 -23.45 9.35 8.88
C LEU A 381 -24.94 9.18 9.21
N GLU A 382 -25.40 9.70 10.35
CA GLU A 382 -26.82 9.63 10.74
C GLU A 382 -27.73 10.39 9.77
N ALA A 383 -27.30 11.56 9.31
CA ALA A 383 -28.05 12.31 8.29
C ALA A 383 -28.18 11.52 6.98
N ASN A 384 -27.12 10.82 6.57
CA ASN A 384 -27.16 10.00 5.37
C ASN A 384 -28.03 8.74 5.57
N SER A 385 -27.98 8.12 6.75
CA SER A 385 -28.87 7.01 7.09
C SER A 385 -30.33 7.42 6.99
N LYS A 386 -30.71 8.57 7.56
CA LYS A 386 -32.08 9.11 7.45
C LYS A 386 -32.48 9.41 6.01
N PHE A 387 -31.59 10.02 5.24
CA PHE A 387 -31.82 10.28 3.81
C PHE A 387 -32.11 8.99 3.03
N ILE A 388 -31.35 7.91 3.30
CA ILE A 388 -31.58 6.62 2.66
C ILE A 388 -32.87 5.95 3.16
N GLU A 389 -33.18 6.01 4.45
CA GLU A 389 -34.44 5.50 5.01
C GLU A 389 -35.67 6.17 4.40
N GLU A 390 -35.66 7.50 4.25
CA GLU A 390 -36.74 8.27 3.61
C GLU A 390 -36.96 7.89 2.14
N ARG A 391 -35.88 7.55 1.43
CA ARG A 391 -35.94 7.09 0.04
C ARG A 391 -36.38 5.63 -0.05
N ARG A 392 -35.87 4.79 0.85
CA ARG A 392 -36.23 3.36 0.96
C ARG A 392 -37.69 3.16 1.32
N ALA A 393 -38.28 4.05 2.10
CA ALA A 393 -39.71 4.03 2.41
C ALA A 393 -40.63 4.24 1.19
N LYS A 394 -40.10 4.81 0.10
CA LYS A 394 -40.83 5.11 -1.15
C LYS A 394 -40.60 4.06 -2.23
N VAL A 395 -39.94 2.96 -1.90
CA VAL A 395 -39.59 1.91 -2.83
C VAL A 395 -40.72 0.88 -2.91
N ASP A 396 -41.16 0.59 -4.13
CA ASP A 396 -42.25 -0.37 -4.39
C ASP A 396 -41.76 -1.80 -4.68
N PHE A 397 -40.45 -2.07 -4.62
CA PHE A 397 -39.88 -3.39 -4.86
C PHE A 397 -39.57 -4.15 -3.57
N ALA A 398 -39.82 -5.46 -3.58
CA ALA A 398 -39.47 -6.35 -2.49
C ALA A 398 -37.95 -6.66 -2.46
N PRO A 399 -37.36 -7.05 -1.31
CA PRO A 399 -35.93 -7.37 -1.19
C PRO A 399 -35.43 -8.48 -2.13
N ASN A 400 -36.33 -9.34 -2.63
CA ASN A 400 -36.00 -10.41 -3.58
C ASN A 400 -35.74 -9.89 -5.01
N ASN A 401 -36.16 -8.65 -5.33
CA ASN A 401 -35.90 -8.05 -6.63
C ASN A 401 -34.50 -7.41 -6.65
N ARG A 402 -33.49 -8.22 -7.01
CA ARG A 402 -32.09 -7.76 -7.13
C ARG A 402 -31.92 -6.60 -8.11
N ALA A 403 -32.64 -6.62 -9.24
CA ALA A 403 -32.56 -5.54 -10.23
C ALA A 403 -33.08 -4.20 -9.67
N GLY A 404 -34.15 -4.24 -8.87
CA GLY A 404 -34.66 -3.05 -8.17
C GLY A 404 -33.67 -2.53 -7.14
N VAL A 405 -33.09 -3.43 -6.34
CA VAL A 405 -32.07 -3.11 -5.33
C VAL A 405 -30.82 -2.49 -5.96
N ASP A 406 -30.29 -3.10 -7.03
CA ASP A 406 -29.11 -2.61 -7.75
C ASP A 406 -29.40 -1.31 -8.52
N GLY A 407 -30.67 -1.08 -8.87
CA GLY A 407 -31.17 0.16 -9.45
C GLY A 407 -31.43 1.28 -8.44
N PHE A 408 -31.40 1.01 -7.13
CA PHE A 408 -31.69 1.98 -6.09
C PHE A 408 -30.69 3.14 -6.15
N LEU A 409 -31.22 4.36 -6.39
CA LEU A 409 -30.43 5.59 -6.55
C LEU A 409 -29.33 5.51 -7.62
N LYS A 410 -29.42 4.58 -8.58
CA LYS A 410 -28.48 4.49 -9.68
C LYS A 410 -28.60 5.75 -10.56
N GLY A 411 -27.50 6.49 -10.68
CA GLY A 411 -27.46 7.79 -11.38
C GLY A 411 -27.72 9.01 -10.48
N PHE A 412 -28.02 8.84 -9.20
CA PHE A 412 -27.97 9.95 -8.25
C PHE A 412 -26.52 10.31 -7.96
N GLU A 413 -26.17 11.58 -8.08
CA GLU A 413 -24.83 12.05 -7.75
C GLU A 413 -24.58 11.91 -6.24
N TRP A 414 -23.62 11.05 -5.88
CA TRP A 414 -23.23 10.83 -4.49
C TRP A 414 -22.83 12.14 -3.78
N GLU A 415 -22.31 13.14 -4.51
CA GLU A 415 -21.94 14.45 -3.99
C GLU A 415 -23.13 15.24 -3.41
N LYS A 416 -24.34 14.97 -3.90
CA LYS A 416 -25.58 15.59 -3.41
C LYS A 416 -26.09 14.97 -2.11
N THR A 417 -25.52 13.83 -1.69
CA THR A 417 -25.85 13.24 -0.39
C THR A 417 -25.25 14.07 0.75
N SER A 418 -25.85 14.00 1.94
CA SER A 418 -25.36 14.75 3.11
C SER A 418 -23.92 14.36 3.50
N LEU A 419 -23.55 13.09 3.30
CA LEU A 419 -22.20 12.61 3.52
C LEU A 419 -21.26 12.99 2.35
N GLY A 420 -21.72 12.90 1.11
CA GLY A 420 -20.94 13.26 -0.07
C GLY A 420 -20.51 14.72 -0.06
N ALA A 421 -21.42 15.65 0.20
CA ALA A 421 -21.10 17.07 0.31
C ALA A 421 -20.06 17.37 1.40
N PHE A 422 -20.15 16.66 2.53
CA PHE A 422 -19.17 16.76 3.61
C PHE A 422 -17.79 16.26 3.17
N VAL A 423 -17.71 15.11 2.51
CA VAL A 423 -16.45 14.52 2.02
C VAL A 423 -15.81 15.38 0.93
N VAL A 424 -16.61 15.94 0.01
CA VAL A 424 -16.11 16.89 -1.00
C VAL A 424 -15.49 18.12 -0.32
N GLY A 425 -16.16 18.68 0.69
CA GLY A 425 -15.61 19.78 1.50
C GLY A 425 -14.31 19.39 2.21
N GLN A 426 -14.28 18.21 2.82
CA GLN A 426 -13.10 17.67 3.51
C GLN A 426 -11.91 17.48 2.55
N ARG A 427 -12.15 16.97 1.33
CA ARG A 427 -11.11 16.82 0.29
C ARG A 427 -10.52 18.16 -0.12
N LYS A 428 -11.36 19.18 -0.34
CA LYS A 428 -10.90 20.55 -0.67
C LYS A 428 -10.05 21.15 0.43
N GLN A 429 -10.52 21.08 1.68
CA GLN A 429 -9.77 21.55 2.85
C GLN A 429 -8.41 20.85 2.98
N ARG A 430 -8.35 19.54 2.69
CA ARG A 430 -7.09 18.79 2.67
C ARG A 430 -6.15 19.26 1.57
N GLU A 431 -6.66 19.45 0.37
CA GLU A 431 -5.85 19.91 -0.77
C GLU A 431 -5.26 21.31 -0.51
N GLU A 432 -6.05 22.21 0.06
CA GLU A 432 -5.61 23.55 0.50
C GLU A 432 -4.54 23.45 1.59
N LYS A 433 -4.77 22.63 2.63
CA LYS A 433 -3.80 22.40 3.70
C LYS A 433 -2.49 21.80 3.17
N ALA A 434 -2.57 20.85 2.24
CA ALA A 434 -1.41 20.24 1.60
C ALA A 434 -0.64 21.26 0.75
N LYS A 435 -1.33 22.12 -0.01
CA LYS A 435 -0.71 23.22 -0.78
C LYS A 435 -0.01 24.22 0.13
N LEU A 436 -0.64 24.63 1.23
CA LEU A 436 -0.04 25.56 2.21
C LEU A 436 1.20 24.95 2.88
N LEU A 437 1.13 23.68 3.27
CA LEU A 437 2.27 22.95 3.85
C LEU A 437 3.43 22.83 2.86
N GLU A 438 3.14 22.52 1.60
CA GLU A 438 4.15 22.42 0.55
C GLU A 438 4.76 23.79 0.20
N GLN A 439 3.97 24.86 0.17
CA GLN A 439 4.47 26.23 -0.03
C GLN A 439 5.36 26.67 1.12
N GLY A 440 4.94 26.46 2.37
CA GLY A 440 5.76 26.75 3.55
C GLY A 440 7.08 25.97 3.55
N ARG A 441 7.05 24.71 3.12
CA ARG A 441 8.26 23.87 2.97
C ARG A 441 9.21 24.40 1.90
N ARG A 442 8.69 24.75 0.72
CA ARG A 442 9.51 25.33 -0.38
C ARG A 442 10.15 26.64 0.04
N GLU A 443 9.45 27.46 0.83
CA GLU A 443 10.00 28.69 1.37
C GLU A 443 11.10 28.42 2.41
N GLU A 444 10.89 27.45 3.31
CA GLU A 444 11.89 27.02 4.30
C GLU A 444 13.16 26.47 3.62
N GLU A 445 13.02 25.64 2.57
CA GLU A 445 14.14 25.14 1.77
C GLU A 445 14.87 26.26 1.04
N ARG A 446 14.14 27.22 0.48
CA ARG A 446 14.74 28.38 -0.18
C ARG A 446 15.53 29.23 0.82
N LYS A 447 15.01 29.46 2.02
CA LYS A 447 15.73 30.15 3.11
C LYS A 447 16.98 29.39 3.51
N ARG A 448 16.90 28.09 3.79
CA ARG A 448 18.06 27.24 4.11
C ARG A 448 19.12 27.22 3.02
N LYS A 449 18.71 27.29 1.74
CA LYS A 449 19.66 27.35 0.62
C LYS A 449 20.33 28.72 0.55
N GLN A 450 19.57 29.80 0.73
CA GLN A 450 20.11 31.16 0.81
C GLN A 450 21.07 31.33 2.01
N ASP A 451 20.76 30.74 3.16
CA ASP A 451 21.61 30.82 4.34
C ASP A 451 22.91 30.04 4.12
N ARG A 452 22.86 28.84 3.51
CA ARG A 452 24.07 28.10 3.09
C ARG A 452 24.89 28.85 2.04
N GLU A 453 24.25 29.55 1.11
CA GLU A 453 24.94 30.38 0.11
C GLU A 453 25.57 31.62 0.74
N LYS A 454 24.96 32.20 1.78
CA LYS A 454 25.54 33.30 2.56
C LYS A 454 26.70 32.84 3.44
N GLU A 455 26.61 31.68 4.07
CA GLU A 455 27.71 31.08 4.83
C GLU A 455 28.91 30.78 3.93
N LYS A 456 28.67 30.26 2.72
CA LYS A 456 29.73 30.03 1.72
C LYS A 456 30.31 31.32 1.12
N ALA A 457 29.59 32.43 1.21
CA ALA A 457 30.04 33.74 0.73
C ALA A 457 30.72 34.58 1.83
N ALA A 458 30.73 34.12 3.09
CA ALA A 458 31.51 34.74 4.15
C ALA A 458 33.00 34.36 3.98
N PRO A 459 33.93 35.32 3.99
CA PRO A 459 35.36 35.01 3.84
C PRO A 459 35.87 34.27 5.08
N ASN A 460 36.57 33.16 4.84
CA ASN A 460 37.24 32.31 5.84
C ASN A 460 37.95 33.14 6.92
N VAL A 461 37.48 33.03 8.16
CA VAL A 461 38.28 33.34 9.34
C VAL A 461 38.44 32.05 10.13
N SER A 462 39.68 31.55 10.08
CA SER A 462 40.34 30.56 10.95
C SER A 462 39.70 29.18 11.14
N ASP A 463 40.38 28.18 10.57
CA ASP A 463 40.48 26.80 11.08
C ASP A 463 40.84 26.82 12.57
N GLU A 464 39.95 26.40 13.46
CA GLU A 464 40.28 25.76 14.74
C GLU A 464 39.20 24.70 15.07
N GLU A 465 39.65 23.44 15.03
CA GLU A 465 39.20 22.26 15.78
C GLU A 465 37.71 22.12 16.18
N MET A 466 37.01 21.20 15.53
CA MET A 466 35.89 20.45 16.15
C MET A 466 36.00 18.99 15.70
N GLU A 467 36.37 18.13 16.65
CA GLU A 467 36.34 16.67 16.54
C GLU A 467 34.94 16.19 16.11
N ASP A 468 34.91 15.34 15.10
CA ASP A 468 33.74 14.55 14.74
C ASP A 468 33.39 13.61 15.90
N VAL A 469 32.42 14.02 16.71
CA VAL A 469 31.68 13.10 17.58
C VAL A 469 30.53 12.56 16.73
N ASP A 470 30.74 11.38 16.17
CA ASP A 470 29.69 10.51 15.64
C ASP A 470 28.63 10.29 16.73
N ASP A 471 27.48 10.97 16.62
CA ASP A 471 26.26 10.66 17.36
C ASP A 471 25.56 9.49 16.67
N ASP A 472 26.18 8.32 16.78
CA ASP A 472 25.57 7.03 16.48
C ASP A 472 24.83 6.57 17.74
N SER A 473 23.68 7.19 18.01
CA SER A 473 22.78 6.77 19.09
C SER A 473 21.89 5.60 18.65
N GLU A 474 22.53 4.45 18.38
CA GLU A 474 21.94 3.15 18.71
C GLU A 474 22.05 2.94 20.23
N ALA A 475 20.98 3.22 20.98
CA ALA A 475 20.88 2.76 22.36
C ALA A 475 19.43 2.57 22.83
N GLY A 476 19.19 1.42 23.45
CA GLY A 476 18.22 1.29 24.54
C GLY A 476 16.82 0.80 24.16
N PHE A 477 16.69 -0.50 23.95
CA PHE A 477 15.53 -1.20 24.52
C PHE A 477 15.94 -1.56 25.96
N GLU A 478 15.45 -0.80 26.92
CA GLU A 478 15.38 -1.27 28.31
C GLU A 478 14.16 -2.18 28.42
N ASP A 479 14.39 -3.36 28.97
CA ASP A 479 13.40 -4.32 29.40
C ASP A 479 12.57 -3.69 30.53
N GLU A 480 11.26 -3.55 30.33
CA GLU A 480 10.34 -3.52 31.47
C GLU A 480 10.08 -4.99 31.81
N GLU A 481 10.90 -5.50 32.74
CA GLU A 481 10.55 -6.66 33.56
C GLU A 481 9.29 -6.32 34.37
N ASP A 482 8.41 -7.31 34.43
CA ASP A 482 7.24 -7.36 35.28
C ASP A 482 7.64 -7.11 36.75
N ASP A 483 6.92 -6.20 37.42
CA ASP A 483 6.77 -6.25 38.87
C ASP A 483 5.30 -5.99 39.23
N GLU A 484 4.68 -7.08 39.71
CA GLU A 484 3.49 -7.28 40.56
C GLU A 484 2.12 -6.67 40.19
#